data_AF-A0A2N5TTK9-F1
#
_entry.id   AF-A0A2N5TTK9-F1
#
_cell.length_a   1.000
_cell.length_b   1.000
_cell.length_c   1.000
_cell.angle_alpha   90.00
_cell.angle_beta   90.00
_cell.angle_gamma   90.00
#
_symmetry.space_group_name_H-M   'P 1'
#
loop_
_entity.id
_entity.type
_entity.pdbx_description
1 polymer ?
#
loop_
_entity_poly.entity_id
_entity_poly.type
_entity_poly.pdbx_seq_one_letter_code
_entity_poly.pdbx_strand_id
1 'polypeptide(L)'
;MIHAVATKVESKRAVYQILQAQNPHQSGEKYTEDFLRAQWQQQRHFEINIKTADREKQEQQAQFHERDEALKTLASSAHSDPMYTNLKLQEIQHLQKLQDEEAEKLGSFFADSKDGQRNPEKEKSLGLLWSAKCALHKCAKDYLTKYAPDQLGLPENRAITYDEFTKLQLDDPFWNNAYLSFSKDPWAVDPTVQTGIHALLRMDRAKEELVQLTKELRRCVSWGIHLRNRLQHCIDQCVLDTCDVNLQNQLQESLGQVSYATRKILSNELELAQKEHKSLLLTWQPAVEDVLALGAIPRSTLPPEWFALVELLRQNSLVNEPTGVHVDLLLEQTVLENQDSDGESTKEDEDVTPSGVDHVLPEDDDTA
;
A
#
# COMPACT_ATOMS: atom_id res chain seq x y z
N MET A 1 -8.88 -11.20 3.36
CA MET A 1 -10.22 -11.56 3.90
C MET A 1 -10.15 -12.20 5.29
N ILE A 2 -9.28 -13.20 5.51
CA ILE A 2 -9.02 -13.83 6.81
C ILE A 2 -8.81 -12.79 7.92
N HIS A 3 -7.91 -11.82 7.70
CA HIS A 3 -7.64 -10.75 8.66
C HIS A 3 -8.89 -9.92 9.03
N ALA A 4 -9.75 -9.61 8.06
CA ALA A 4 -10.98 -8.85 8.31
C ALA A 4 -12.00 -9.67 9.12
N VAL A 5 -12.10 -10.98 8.87
CA VAL A 5 -12.94 -11.89 9.68
C VAL A 5 -12.41 -11.98 11.12
N ALA A 6 -11.11 -12.22 11.30
CA ALA A 6 -10.48 -12.29 12.61
C ALA A 6 -10.66 -10.97 13.39
N THR A 7 -10.37 -9.85 12.74
CA THR A 7 -10.55 -8.51 13.30
C THR A 7 -11.99 -8.26 13.73
N LYS A 8 -12.99 -8.67 12.92
CA LYS A 8 -14.41 -8.55 13.27
C LYS A 8 -14.75 -9.37 14.51
N VAL A 9 -14.26 -10.61 14.62
CA VAL A 9 -14.52 -11.49 15.77
C VAL A 9 -13.89 -10.94 17.05
N GLU A 10 -12.64 -10.51 16.98
CA GLU A 10 -11.93 -9.90 18.11
C GLU A 10 -12.60 -8.62 18.58
N SER A 11 -12.91 -7.72 17.65
CA SER A 11 -13.56 -6.44 17.96
C SER A 11 -14.95 -6.67 18.54
N LYS A 12 -15.73 -7.60 17.99
CA LYS A 12 -17.04 -7.98 18.54
C LYS A 12 -16.94 -8.49 19.97
N ARG A 13 -15.91 -9.29 20.28
CA ARG A 13 -15.64 -9.77 21.64
C ARG A 13 -15.32 -8.62 22.59
N ALA A 14 -14.45 -7.70 22.17
CA ALA A 14 -14.08 -6.52 22.96
C ALA A 14 -15.29 -5.62 23.22
N VAL A 15 -16.11 -5.34 22.20
CA VAL A 15 -17.37 -4.59 22.36
C VAL A 15 -18.29 -5.29 23.37
N TYR A 16 -18.49 -6.61 23.24
CA TYR A 16 -19.34 -7.35 24.16
C TYR A 16 -18.86 -7.26 25.62
N GLN A 17 -17.55 -7.34 25.85
CA GLN A 17 -16.99 -7.20 27.21
C GLN A 17 -17.28 -5.82 27.80
N ILE A 18 -17.15 -4.77 27.00
CA ILE A 18 -17.37 -3.39 27.44
C ILE A 18 -18.85 -3.13 27.72
N LEU A 19 -19.76 -3.63 26.87
CA LEU A 19 -21.20 -3.53 27.08
C LEU A 19 -21.70 -4.26 28.35
N GLN A 20 -20.91 -5.16 28.93
CA GLN A 20 -21.23 -5.80 30.21
C GLN A 20 -20.78 -5.00 31.43
N ALA A 21 -19.84 -4.06 31.26
CA ALA A 21 -19.34 -3.23 32.34
C ALA A 21 -20.34 -2.12 32.72
N GLN A 22 -20.30 -1.70 33.98
CA GLN A 22 -21.10 -0.55 34.44
C GLN A 22 -20.55 0.74 33.85
N ASN A 23 -21.45 1.63 33.44
CA ASN A 23 -21.10 2.93 32.93
C ASN A 23 -21.08 3.95 34.08
N PRO A 24 -19.91 4.47 34.51
CA PRO A 24 -19.84 5.49 35.55
C PRO A 24 -20.40 6.85 35.07
N HIS A 25 -20.59 7.04 33.77
CA HIS A 25 -21.07 8.30 33.16
C HIS A 25 -22.61 8.34 32.99
N GLN A 26 -23.31 7.23 33.27
CA GLN A 26 -24.78 7.15 33.26
C GLN A 26 -25.27 6.43 34.52
N SER A 27 -26.12 7.08 35.33
CA SER A 27 -26.54 6.53 36.63
C SER A 27 -27.27 5.20 36.51
N GLY A 28 -26.63 4.13 37.00
CA GLY A 28 -27.23 2.80 37.14
C GLY A 28 -27.28 1.95 35.87
N GLU A 29 -26.69 2.43 34.77
CA GLU A 29 -26.73 1.74 33.47
C GLU A 29 -25.38 1.10 33.09
N LYS A 30 -25.44 0.10 32.22
CA LYS A 30 -24.24 -0.47 31.57
C LYS A 30 -23.85 0.39 30.37
N TYR A 31 -22.64 0.20 29.84
CA TYR A 31 -22.28 0.80 28.56
C TYR A 31 -23.22 0.32 27.46
N THR A 32 -23.61 1.26 26.59
CA THR A 32 -24.43 0.99 25.41
C THR A 32 -23.67 1.36 24.14
N GLU A 33 -23.98 0.71 23.02
CA GLU A 33 -23.40 1.10 21.72
C GLU A 33 -23.76 2.55 21.39
N ASP A 34 -24.98 2.99 21.70
CA ASP A 34 -25.46 4.35 21.45
C ASP A 34 -24.66 5.39 22.24
N PHE A 35 -24.36 5.13 23.51
CA PHE A 35 -23.50 5.99 24.31
C PHE A 35 -22.10 6.13 23.68
N LEU A 36 -21.46 5.01 23.34
CA LEU A 36 -20.12 5.03 22.75
C LEU A 36 -20.12 5.72 21.37
N ARG A 37 -21.18 5.53 20.57
CA ARG A 37 -21.34 6.23 19.28
C ARG A 37 -21.57 7.73 19.47
N ALA A 38 -22.33 8.14 20.49
CA ALA A 38 -22.52 9.55 20.81
C ALA A 38 -21.19 10.20 21.26
N GLN A 39 -20.43 9.51 22.10
CA GLN A 39 -19.09 9.92 22.53
C GLN A 39 -18.13 10.06 21.33
N TRP A 40 -18.13 9.11 20.39
CA TRP A 40 -17.38 9.23 19.15
C TRP A 40 -17.82 10.43 18.29
N GLN A 41 -19.13 10.71 18.18
CA GLN A 41 -19.58 11.89 17.45
C GLN A 41 -19.10 13.18 18.12
N GLN A 42 -19.13 13.27 19.45
CA GLN A 42 -18.60 14.42 20.18
C GLN A 42 -17.11 14.63 19.89
N GLN A 43 -16.31 13.56 19.91
CA GLN A 43 -14.90 13.61 19.52
C GLN A 43 -14.72 14.18 18.11
N ARG A 44 -15.46 13.68 17.11
CA ARG A 44 -15.33 14.18 15.73
C ARG A 44 -15.72 15.65 15.60
N HIS A 45 -16.80 16.08 16.23
CA HIS A 45 -17.22 17.48 16.19
C HIS A 45 -16.15 18.39 16.80
N PHE A 46 -15.57 17.98 17.92
CA PHE A 46 -14.49 18.69 18.57
C PHE A 46 -13.26 18.81 17.65
N GLU A 47 -12.82 17.71 17.04
CA GLU A 47 -11.68 17.71 16.11
C GLU A 47 -11.93 18.59 14.86
N ILE A 48 -13.13 18.55 14.30
CA ILE A 48 -13.50 19.40 13.14
C ILE A 48 -13.49 20.88 13.53
N ASN A 49 -14.03 21.21 14.70
CA ASN A 49 -14.08 22.59 15.18
C ASN A 49 -12.67 23.14 15.44
N ILE A 50 -11.77 22.35 16.04
CA ILE A 50 -10.37 22.74 16.23
C ILE A 50 -9.69 22.99 14.89
N LYS A 51 -9.77 22.04 13.94
CA LYS A 51 -9.14 22.19 12.62
C LYS A 51 -9.67 23.42 11.87
N THR A 52 -10.95 23.73 12.03
CA THR A 52 -11.56 24.90 11.40
C THR A 52 -11.02 26.20 12.02
N ALA A 53 -10.97 26.27 13.36
CA ALA A 53 -10.44 27.42 14.07
C ALA A 53 -8.93 27.65 13.82
N ASP A 54 -8.16 26.57 13.71
CA ASP A 54 -6.73 26.64 13.38
C ASP A 54 -6.51 27.10 11.94
N ARG A 55 -7.31 26.59 10.99
CA ARG A 55 -7.28 27.05 9.59
C ARG A 55 -7.61 28.54 9.48
N GLU A 56 -8.61 29.02 10.22
CA GLU A 56 -8.97 30.45 10.25
C GLU A 56 -7.83 31.31 10.82
N LYS A 57 -7.15 30.85 11.88
CA LYS A 57 -5.97 31.55 12.41
C LYS A 57 -4.79 31.56 11.44
N GLN A 58 -4.53 30.44 10.77
CA GLN A 58 -3.49 30.36 9.73
C GLN A 58 -3.79 31.29 8.55
N GLU A 59 -5.05 31.38 8.13
CA GLU A 59 -5.49 32.29 7.08
C GLU A 59 -5.31 33.77 7.48
N GLN A 60 -5.66 34.13 8.72
CA GLN A 60 -5.42 35.47 9.26
C GLN A 60 -3.92 35.81 9.31
N GLN A 61 -3.09 34.85 9.73
CA GLN A 61 -1.63 35.03 9.76
C GLN A 61 -1.05 35.16 8.35
N ALA A 62 -1.51 34.36 7.38
CA ALA A 62 -1.11 34.47 5.98
C ALA A 62 -1.47 35.84 5.41
N GLN A 63 -2.70 36.32 5.61
CA GLN A 63 -3.14 37.66 5.19
C GLN A 63 -2.28 38.77 5.82
N PHE A 64 -1.88 38.63 7.08
CA PHE A 64 -0.98 39.59 7.74
C PHE A 64 0.40 39.63 7.05
N HIS A 65 0.99 38.47 6.77
CA HIS A 65 2.29 38.39 6.10
C HIS A 65 2.24 38.80 4.63
N GLU A 66 1.16 38.51 3.91
CA GLU A 66 0.93 39.03 2.54
C GLU A 66 0.88 40.56 2.51
N ARG A 67 0.24 41.18 3.51
CA ARG A 67 0.22 42.64 3.64
C ARG A 67 1.60 43.20 3.99
N ASP A 68 2.33 42.55 4.88
CA ASP A 68 3.71 42.93 5.23
C ASP A 68 4.66 42.81 4.03
N GLU A 69 4.57 41.74 3.24
CA GLU A 69 5.32 41.57 2.00
C GLU A 69 4.88 42.53 0.90
N ALA A 70 3.59 42.85 0.77
CA ALA A 70 3.12 43.89 -0.15
C ALA A 70 3.67 45.28 0.24
N LEU A 71 3.73 45.58 1.55
CA LEU A 71 4.33 46.80 2.08
C LEU A 71 5.84 46.84 1.86
N LYS A 72 6.54 45.72 2.07
CA LYS A 72 7.97 45.59 1.74
C LYS A 72 8.23 45.68 0.25
N THR A 73 7.35 45.15 -0.60
CA THR A 73 7.47 45.24 -2.06
C THR A 73 7.26 46.68 -2.52
N LEU A 74 6.30 47.40 -1.94
CA LEU A 74 6.14 48.85 -2.13
C LEU A 74 7.38 49.63 -1.64
N ALA A 75 7.93 49.29 -0.47
CA ALA A 75 9.13 49.92 0.07
C ALA A 75 10.40 49.59 -0.73
N SER A 76 10.50 48.38 -1.28
CA SER A 76 11.61 47.93 -2.14
C SER A 76 11.50 48.52 -3.55
N SER A 77 10.28 48.80 -4.03
CA SER A 77 10.05 49.62 -5.23
C SER A 77 10.45 51.09 -5.00
N ALA A 78 10.56 51.52 -3.73
CA ALA A 78 10.88 52.89 -3.36
C ALA A 78 12.38 53.15 -3.13
N HIS A 79 13.23 52.16 -2.92
CA HIS A 79 14.70 52.28 -2.87
C HIS A 79 15.22 50.84 -3.04
N SER A 80 15.99 50.46 -4.05
CA SER A 80 17.38 50.86 -4.32
C SER A 80 18.04 49.56 -4.85
N ASP A 81 18.79 49.63 -5.94
CA ASP A 81 20.26 49.55 -5.91
C ASP A 81 20.83 48.21 -5.38
N PRO A 82 21.61 47.46 -6.20
CA PRO A 82 22.24 46.19 -5.86
C PRO A 82 23.10 46.12 -4.58
N MET A 83 23.46 47.24 -3.97
CA MET A 83 24.22 47.30 -2.70
C MET A 83 23.42 46.74 -1.49
N TYR A 84 22.09 46.85 -1.51
CA TYR A 84 21.22 46.51 -0.36
C TYR A 84 21.08 45.00 -0.10
N THR A 85 21.25 44.16 -1.13
CA THR A 85 21.13 42.69 -1.00
C THR A 85 22.35 42.06 -0.33
N ASN A 86 23.54 42.64 -0.52
CA ASN A 86 24.78 42.15 0.10
C ASN A 86 24.84 42.50 1.61
N LEU A 87 24.36 43.70 1.97
CA LEU A 87 24.21 44.13 3.38
C LEU A 87 23.26 43.22 4.16
N LYS A 88 22.11 42.85 3.58
CA LYS A 88 21.19 41.91 4.25
C LYS A 88 21.77 40.51 4.43
N LEU A 89 22.60 40.04 3.49
CA LEU A 89 23.26 38.74 3.62
C LEU A 89 24.29 38.76 4.76
N GLN A 90 25.06 39.85 4.90
CA GLN A 90 25.96 40.06 6.04
C GLN A 90 25.22 40.19 7.37
N GLU A 91 24.08 40.89 7.38
CA GLU A 91 23.21 41.00 8.56
C GLU A 91 22.72 39.61 9.02
N ILE A 92 22.28 38.76 8.08
CA ILE A 92 21.85 37.38 8.38
C ILE A 92 23.01 36.56 8.97
N GLN A 93 24.21 36.65 8.40
CA GLN A 93 25.39 35.95 8.91
C GLN A 93 25.81 36.44 10.29
N HIS A 94 25.74 37.75 10.54
CA HIS A 94 26.02 38.34 11.83
C HIS A 94 24.99 37.90 12.89
N LEU A 95 23.70 37.88 12.54
CA LEU A 95 22.63 37.39 13.41
C LEU A 95 22.78 35.88 13.71
N GLN A 96 23.20 35.07 12.74
CA GLN A 96 23.52 33.66 12.96
C GLN A 96 24.66 33.49 13.97
N LYS A 97 25.73 34.27 13.83
CA LYS A 97 26.86 34.22 14.77
C LYS A 97 26.46 34.64 16.18
N LEU A 98 25.66 35.69 16.32
CA LEU A 98 25.11 36.11 17.61
C LEU A 98 24.21 35.03 18.22
N GLN A 99 23.41 34.34 17.39
CA GLN A 99 22.57 33.23 17.83
C GLN A 99 23.40 32.04 18.32
N ASP A 100 24.53 31.72 17.68
CA ASP A 100 25.44 30.66 18.12
C ASP A 100 26.15 31.03 19.45
N GLU A 101 26.57 32.28 19.61
CA GLU A 101 27.17 32.79 20.85
C GLU A 101 26.16 32.84 22.02
N GLU A 102 24.90 33.21 21.74
CA GLU A 102 23.80 33.13 22.73
C GLU A 102 23.45 31.68 23.07
N ALA A 103 23.43 30.78 22.09
CA ALA A 103 23.21 29.35 22.31
C ALA A 103 24.31 28.73 23.18
N GLU A 104 25.56 29.18 23.04
CA GLU A 104 26.67 28.74 23.88
C GLU A 104 26.51 29.20 25.33
N LYS A 105 26.07 30.45 25.56
CA LYS A 105 25.76 30.99 26.89
C LYS A 105 24.54 30.31 27.51
N LEU A 106 23.46 30.14 26.76
CA LEU A 106 22.21 29.54 27.22
C LEU A 106 22.30 28.02 27.41
N GLY A 107 23.18 27.33 26.67
CA GLY A 107 23.42 25.89 26.84
C GLY A 107 23.85 25.53 28.27
N SER A 108 24.52 26.45 28.98
CA SER A 108 24.85 26.28 30.40
C SER A 108 23.63 26.17 31.33
N PHE A 109 22.46 26.68 30.91
CA PHE A 109 21.21 26.65 31.68
C PHE A 109 20.52 25.27 31.64
N PHE A 110 20.72 24.51 30.56
CA PHE A 110 20.08 23.21 30.34
C PHE A 110 21.02 22.01 30.60
N ALA A 111 22.22 22.26 31.12
CA ALA A 111 23.24 21.25 31.38
C ALA A 111 22.82 20.29 32.52
N ASP A 112 22.80 18.98 32.23
CA ASP A 112 22.51 17.95 33.24
C ASP A 112 23.78 17.69 34.07
N SER A 113 23.79 18.14 35.33
CA SER A 113 24.98 18.20 36.20
C SER A 113 25.44 16.85 36.76
N LYS A 114 24.96 15.71 36.24
CA LYS A 114 25.23 14.39 36.84
C LYS A 114 26.39 13.62 36.22
N ASP A 115 26.73 13.86 34.96
CA ASP A 115 27.90 13.28 34.30
C ASP A 115 28.55 14.40 33.49
N GLY A 116 29.79 14.78 33.79
CA GLY A 116 30.48 15.97 33.24
C GLY A 116 30.75 15.99 31.72
N GLN A 117 29.92 15.34 30.91
CA GLN A 117 29.99 15.29 29.46
C GLN A 117 28.83 16.09 28.85
N ARG A 118 29.14 17.33 28.45
CA ARG A 118 28.21 18.24 27.78
C ARG A 118 27.69 17.62 26.48
N ASN A 119 26.37 17.46 26.35
CA ASN A 119 25.73 16.98 25.12
C ASN A 119 24.85 18.09 24.52
N PRO A 120 25.33 18.81 23.50
CA PRO A 120 24.64 19.97 22.93
C PRO A 120 23.32 19.62 22.24
N GLU A 121 23.18 18.40 21.70
CA GLU A 121 21.94 17.95 21.07
C GLU A 121 20.84 17.68 22.10
N LYS A 122 21.21 17.13 23.27
CA LYS A 122 20.28 16.95 24.41
C LYS A 122 19.88 18.29 25.01
N GLU A 123 20.82 19.21 25.22
CA GLU A 123 20.55 20.57 25.72
C GLU A 123 19.58 21.31 24.79
N LYS A 124 19.82 21.24 23.47
CA LYS A 124 18.92 21.80 22.45
C LYS A 124 17.52 21.16 22.50
N SER A 125 17.46 19.83 22.63
CA SER A 125 16.19 19.10 22.68
C SER A 125 15.39 19.44 23.96
N LEU A 126 16.06 19.55 25.12
CA LEU A 126 15.45 19.98 26.38
C LEU A 126 14.97 21.42 26.31
N GLY A 127 15.74 22.32 25.71
CA GLY A 127 15.35 23.71 25.48
C GLY A 127 14.12 23.85 24.57
N LEU A 128 14.06 23.07 23.49
CA LEU A 128 12.91 23.01 22.59
C LEU A 128 11.67 22.44 23.29
N LEU A 129 11.82 21.36 24.07
CA LEU A 129 10.74 20.78 24.87
C LEU A 129 10.21 21.77 25.91
N TRP A 130 11.10 22.46 26.62
CA TRP A 130 10.73 23.48 27.60
C TRP A 130 10.03 24.67 26.96
N SER A 131 10.51 25.14 25.80
CA SER A 131 9.86 26.20 25.03
C SER A 131 8.46 25.81 24.56
N ALA A 132 8.33 24.61 23.99
CA ALA A 132 7.05 24.05 23.58
C ALA A 132 6.08 23.94 24.78
N LYS A 133 6.56 23.49 25.94
CA LYS A 133 5.77 23.44 27.18
C LYS A 133 5.30 24.82 27.63
N CYS A 134 6.17 25.82 27.65
CA CYS A 134 5.80 27.19 28.02
C CYS A 134 4.73 27.76 27.07
N ALA A 135 4.87 27.50 25.77
CA ALA A 135 3.87 27.88 24.77
C ALA A 135 2.52 27.18 25.03
N LEU A 136 2.55 25.88 25.32
CA LEU A 136 1.35 25.07 25.57
C LEU A 136 0.64 25.52 26.85
N HIS A 137 1.39 25.76 27.93
CA HIS A 137 0.84 26.31 29.17
C HIS A 137 0.20 27.69 28.96
N LYS A 138 0.81 28.55 28.14
CA LYS A 138 0.23 29.83 27.77
C LYS A 138 -1.10 29.66 27.03
N CYS A 139 -1.13 28.80 26.01
CA CYS A 139 -2.36 28.50 25.26
C CYS A 139 -3.46 27.89 26.15
N ALA A 140 -3.10 26.97 27.05
CA ALA A 140 -4.03 26.38 28.00
C ALA A 140 -4.60 27.44 28.96
N LYS A 141 -3.75 28.34 29.47
CA LYS A 141 -4.18 29.44 30.34
C LYS A 141 -5.12 30.41 29.61
N ASP A 142 -4.83 30.76 28.37
CA ASP A 142 -5.68 31.64 27.55
C ASP A 142 -7.05 30.98 27.29
N TYR A 143 -7.06 29.67 27.00
CA TYR A 143 -8.28 28.89 26.82
C TYR A 143 -9.11 28.83 28.12
N LEU A 144 -8.50 28.44 29.23
CA LEU A 144 -9.18 28.35 30.53
C LEU A 144 -9.72 29.71 30.98
N THR A 145 -8.97 30.79 30.77
CA THR A 145 -9.45 32.15 31.05
C THR A 145 -10.71 32.50 30.26
N LYS A 146 -10.82 32.03 29.02
CA LYS A 146 -11.94 32.34 28.12
C LYS A 146 -13.16 31.44 28.33
N TYR A 147 -12.96 30.16 28.66
CA TYR A 147 -14.02 29.15 28.62
C TYR A 147 -14.26 28.41 29.95
N ALA A 148 -13.31 28.40 30.90
CA ALA A 148 -13.42 27.70 32.18
C ALA A 148 -12.57 28.38 33.29
N PRO A 149 -12.92 29.62 33.70
CA PRO A 149 -12.10 30.44 34.60
C PRO A 149 -12.03 29.89 36.03
N ASP A 150 -13.03 29.13 36.45
CA ASP A 150 -13.10 28.38 37.71
C ASP A 150 -11.95 27.36 37.85
N GLN A 151 -11.38 26.92 36.73
CA GLN A 151 -10.34 25.89 36.69
C GLN A 151 -8.92 26.45 36.71
N LEU A 152 -8.75 27.77 36.59
CA LEU A 152 -7.43 28.41 36.52
C LEU A 152 -6.58 28.18 37.78
N GLY A 153 -7.23 27.99 38.94
CA GLY A 153 -6.57 27.84 40.25
C GLY A 153 -6.25 26.41 40.68
N LEU A 154 -6.64 25.42 39.87
CA LEU A 154 -6.40 24.01 40.18
C LEU A 154 -4.90 23.70 40.24
N PRO A 155 -4.43 22.87 41.19
CA PRO A 155 -3.01 22.54 41.34
C PRO A 155 -2.41 21.93 40.07
N GLU A 156 -3.22 21.24 39.27
CA GLU A 156 -2.86 20.64 38.00
C GLU A 156 -2.57 21.69 36.90
N ASN A 157 -3.13 22.90 37.00
CA ASN A 157 -2.98 23.97 36.01
C ASN A 157 -1.89 24.99 36.36
N ARG A 158 -1.07 24.70 37.37
CA ARG A 158 0.01 25.60 37.80
C ARG A 158 1.19 25.54 36.82
N ALA A 159 1.87 26.67 36.69
CA ALA A 159 3.11 26.73 35.90
C ALA A 159 4.17 25.87 36.59
N ILE A 160 4.61 24.81 35.92
CA ILE A 160 5.69 23.95 36.39
C ILE A 160 7.02 24.64 36.07
N THR A 161 7.95 24.67 37.02
CA THR A 161 9.29 25.27 36.89
C THR A 161 10.26 24.34 36.15
N TYR A 162 11.38 24.85 35.62
CA TYR A 162 12.35 24.02 34.88
C TYR A 162 12.96 22.91 35.77
N ASP A 163 13.27 23.22 37.02
CA ASP A 163 13.79 22.25 38.00
C ASP A 163 12.79 21.15 38.39
N GLU A 164 11.49 21.39 38.18
CA GLU A 164 10.45 20.39 38.37
C GLU A 164 10.30 19.55 37.10
N PHE A 165 10.40 20.18 35.93
CA PHE A 165 10.37 19.51 34.62
C PHE A 165 11.47 18.46 34.47
N THR A 166 12.70 18.75 34.90
CA THR A 166 13.83 17.81 34.84
C THR A 166 13.69 16.61 35.76
N LYS A 167 12.74 16.64 36.71
CA LYS A 167 12.46 15.57 37.67
C LYS A 167 11.24 14.73 37.28
N LEU A 168 10.47 15.14 36.27
CA LEU A 168 9.30 14.40 35.80
C LEU A 168 9.75 13.09 35.15
N GLN A 169 9.17 11.99 35.61
CA GLN A 169 9.35 10.68 34.99
C GLN A 169 8.44 10.55 33.76
N LEU A 170 8.73 9.62 32.84
CA LEU A 170 7.92 9.43 31.63
C LEU A 170 6.49 8.95 31.91
N ASP A 171 6.26 8.32 33.05
CA ASP A 171 4.98 7.83 33.54
C ASP A 171 4.19 8.89 34.33
N ASP A 172 4.74 10.10 34.48
CA ASP A 172 4.05 11.19 35.14
C ASP A 172 2.74 11.53 34.40
N PRO A 173 1.60 11.71 35.11
CA PRO A 173 0.33 12.12 34.52
C PRO A 173 0.40 13.37 33.64
N PHE A 174 1.42 14.22 33.85
CA PHE A 174 1.79 15.32 32.96
C PHE A 174 1.92 14.91 31.49
N TRP A 175 2.44 13.71 31.21
CA TRP A 175 2.62 13.18 29.85
C TRP A 175 1.40 12.44 29.31
N ASN A 176 0.40 12.14 30.14
CA ASN A 176 -0.82 11.51 29.69
C ASN A 176 -1.75 12.53 29.01
N ASN A 177 -2.01 12.29 27.72
CA ASN A 177 -2.73 13.14 26.75
C ASN A 177 -4.10 13.70 27.17
N ALA A 178 -4.70 13.25 28.27
CA ALA A 178 -5.96 13.80 28.79
C ALA A 178 -5.83 15.30 29.15
N TYR A 179 -4.63 15.77 29.51
CA TYR A 179 -4.38 17.18 29.85
C TYR A 179 -4.18 18.09 28.61
N LEU A 180 -3.72 17.51 27.49
CA LEU A 180 -3.55 18.22 26.20
C LEU A 180 -4.84 18.22 25.36
N SER A 181 -5.74 17.30 25.66
CA SER A 181 -7.07 17.27 25.06
C SER A 181 -7.89 18.38 25.73
N PHE A 182 -8.21 19.46 25.02
CA PHE A 182 -9.03 20.56 25.57
C PHE A 182 -10.49 20.15 25.92
N SER A 183 -10.78 18.84 25.98
CA SER A 183 -12.07 18.28 26.38
C SER A 183 -11.89 17.35 27.59
N LYS A 184 -12.76 17.51 28.58
CA LYS A 184 -12.91 16.61 29.75
C LYS A 184 -14.03 15.58 29.56
N ASP A 185 -14.56 15.47 28.35
CA ASP A 185 -15.64 14.54 28.06
C ASP A 185 -15.17 13.07 28.20
N PRO A 186 -16.09 12.12 28.43
CA PRO A 186 -15.75 10.73 28.64
C PRO A 186 -14.88 10.12 27.53
N TRP A 187 -15.08 10.52 26.26
CA TRP A 187 -14.26 10.07 25.13
C TRP A 187 -12.77 10.49 25.23
N ALA A 188 -12.47 11.59 25.91
CA ALA A 188 -11.11 12.13 26.01
C ALA A 188 -10.34 11.60 27.23
N VAL A 189 -11.03 11.25 28.31
CA VAL A 189 -10.41 10.95 29.61
C VAL A 189 -10.56 9.48 30.03
N ASP A 190 -11.67 8.80 29.71
CA ASP A 190 -11.92 7.43 30.18
C ASP A 190 -11.34 6.38 29.22
N PRO A 191 -10.34 5.59 29.63
CA PRO A 191 -9.73 4.55 28.79
C PRO A 191 -10.73 3.46 28.36
N THR A 192 -11.76 3.19 29.16
CA THR A 192 -12.81 2.22 28.86
C THR A 192 -13.69 2.72 27.72
N VAL A 193 -14.05 4.02 27.76
CA VAL A 193 -14.82 4.66 26.70
C VAL A 193 -14.00 4.71 25.41
N GLN A 194 -12.72 5.06 25.48
CA GLN A 194 -11.81 5.05 24.33
C GLN A 194 -11.68 3.65 23.72
N THR A 195 -11.42 2.65 24.55
CA THR A 195 -11.32 1.26 24.09
C THR A 195 -12.64 0.79 23.47
N GLY A 196 -13.78 1.21 24.04
CA GLY A 196 -15.12 0.92 23.52
C GLY A 196 -15.37 1.54 22.15
N ILE A 197 -15.03 2.82 21.99
CA ILE A 197 -15.09 3.53 20.71
C ILE A 197 -14.20 2.82 19.67
N HIS A 198 -12.95 2.54 20.00
CA HIS A 198 -12.02 1.86 19.10
C HIS A 198 -12.51 0.47 18.69
N ALA A 199 -13.01 -0.32 19.64
CA ALA A 199 -13.54 -1.65 19.36
C ALA A 199 -14.78 -1.60 18.45
N LEU A 200 -15.70 -0.65 18.68
CA LEU A 200 -16.86 -0.43 17.81
C LEU A 200 -16.44 -0.02 16.40
N LEU A 201 -15.56 0.97 16.28
CA LEU A 201 -15.08 1.46 14.98
C LEU A 201 -14.31 0.36 14.22
N ARG A 202 -13.45 -0.40 14.91
CA ARG A 202 -12.72 -1.53 14.32
C ARG A 202 -13.66 -2.63 13.86
N MET A 203 -14.74 -2.91 14.61
CA MET A 203 -15.78 -3.85 14.20
C MET A 203 -16.52 -3.37 12.95
N ASP A 204 -16.95 -2.10 12.92
CA ASP A 204 -17.68 -1.54 11.78
C ASP A 204 -16.80 -1.48 10.54
N ARG A 205 -15.54 -1.06 10.70
CA ARG A 205 -14.55 -1.08 9.62
C ARG A 205 -14.33 -2.48 9.07
N ALA A 206 -14.20 -3.49 9.93
CA ALA A 206 -14.05 -4.87 9.49
C ALA A 206 -15.29 -5.37 8.72
N LYS A 207 -16.51 -4.96 9.09
CA LYS A 207 -17.73 -5.26 8.31
C LYS A 207 -17.68 -4.62 6.93
N GLU A 208 -17.30 -3.34 6.83
CA GLU A 208 -17.15 -2.62 5.56
C GLU A 208 -16.11 -3.30 4.66
N GLU A 209 -14.94 -3.64 5.21
CA GLU A 209 -13.87 -4.32 4.48
C GLU A 209 -14.32 -5.68 3.95
N LEU A 210 -15.08 -6.45 4.73
CA LEU A 210 -15.65 -7.71 4.23
C LEU A 210 -16.59 -7.48 3.03
N VAL A 211 -17.44 -6.45 3.08
CA VAL A 211 -18.31 -6.09 1.95
C VAL A 211 -17.49 -5.68 0.73
N GLN A 212 -16.44 -4.87 0.92
CA GLN A 212 -15.58 -4.44 -0.17
C GLN A 212 -14.81 -5.61 -0.79
N LEU A 213 -14.15 -6.43 0.04
CA LEU A 213 -13.43 -7.62 -0.43
C LEU A 213 -14.36 -8.61 -1.13
N THR A 214 -15.62 -8.70 -0.72
CA THR A 214 -16.64 -9.51 -1.42
C THR A 214 -16.90 -8.99 -2.83
N LYS A 215 -17.03 -7.67 -2.99
CA LYS A 215 -17.20 -7.04 -4.31
C LYS A 215 -15.97 -7.23 -5.18
N GLU A 216 -14.78 -7.06 -4.62
CA GLU A 216 -13.52 -7.25 -5.36
C GLU A 216 -13.31 -8.70 -5.78
N LEU A 217 -13.63 -9.68 -4.93
CA LEU A 217 -13.58 -11.09 -5.30
C LEU A 217 -14.52 -11.40 -6.47
N ARG A 218 -15.77 -10.93 -6.40
CA ARG A 218 -16.73 -11.09 -7.50
C ARG A 218 -16.18 -10.47 -8.78
N ARG A 219 -15.66 -9.23 -8.73
CA ARG A 219 -15.08 -8.54 -9.90
C ARG A 219 -13.91 -9.31 -10.49
N CYS A 220 -13.01 -9.80 -9.64
CA CYS A 220 -11.83 -10.57 -10.04
C CYS A 220 -12.22 -11.84 -10.80
N VAL A 221 -13.15 -12.62 -10.24
CA VAL A 221 -13.70 -13.83 -10.87
C VAL A 221 -14.45 -13.51 -12.17
N SER A 222 -15.31 -12.49 -12.17
CA SER A 222 -16.02 -12.04 -13.37
C SER A 222 -15.08 -11.58 -14.49
N TRP A 223 -14.00 -10.89 -14.14
CA TRP A 223 -12.95 -10.50 -15.08
C TRP A 223 -12.26 -11.72 -15.68
N GLY A 224 -11.93 -12.72 -14.85
CA GLY A 224 -11.31 -13.96 -15.31
C GLY A 224 -12.16 -14.68 -16.36
N ILE A 225 -13.47 -14.77 -16.12
CA ILE A 225 -14.44 -15.34 -17.07
C ILE A 225 -14.53 -14.49 -18.34
N HIS A 226 -14.68 -13.18 -18.19
CA HIS A 226 -14.81 -12.25 -19.30
C HIS A 226 -13.59 -12.31 -20.23
N LEU A 227 -12.37 -12.29 -19.68
CA LEU A 227 -11.15 -12.35 -20.47
C LEU A 227 -11.05 -13.66 -21.25
N ARG A 228 -11.38 -14.81 -20.64
CA ARG A 228 -11.42 -16.08 -21.35
C ARG A 228 -12.40 -16.04 -22.52
N ASN A 229 -13.60 -15.55 -22.29
CA ASN A 229 -14.64 -15.48 -23.32
C ASN A 229 -14.26 -14.53 -24.46
N ARG A 230 -13.59 -13.41 -24.12
CA ARG A 230 -13.08 -12.47 -25.12
C ARG A 230 -11.96 -13.10 -25.95
N LEU A 231 -11.01 -13.80 -25.33
CA LEU A 231 -9.97 -14.54 -26.05
C LEU A 231 -10.57 -15.61 -26.96
N GLN A 232 -11.54 -16.38 -26.46
CA GLN A 232 -12.24 -17.38 -27.29
C GLN A 232 -12.91 -16.73 -28.50
N HIS A 233 -13.61 -15.62 -28.30
CA HIS A 233 -14.27 -14.90 -29.38
C HIS A 233 -13.29 -14.42 -30.46
N CYS A 234 -12.15 -13.86 -30.06
CA CYS A 234 -11.12 -13.43 -31.00
C CYS A 234 -10.48 -14.60 -31.76
N ILE A 235 -10.27 -15.75 -31.10
CA ILE A 235 -9.81 -16.98 -31.75
C ILE A 235 -10.84 -17.42 -32.81
N ASP A 236 -12.12 -17.50 -32.43
CA ASP A 236 -13.20 -17.90 -33.34
C ASP A 236 -13.29 -16.96 -34.55
N GLN A 237 -13.15 -15.64 -34.34
CA GLN A 237 -13.09 -14.65 -35.41
C GLN A 237 -11.92 -14.89 -36.39
N CYS A 238 -10.74 -15.24 -35.88
CA CYS A 238 -9.57 -15.51 -36.72
C CYS A 238 -9.72 -16.80 -37.52
N VAL A 239 -10.25 -17.85 -36.90
CA VAL A 239 -10.42 -19.20 -37.49
C VAL A 239 -11.54 -19.22 -38.52
N LEU A 240 -12.68 -18.60 -38.22
CA LEU A 240 -13.87 -18.60 -39.08
C LEU A 240 -13.87 -17.50 -40.16
N ASP A 241 -12.83 -16.66 -40.19
CA ASP A 241 -12.73 -15.50 -41.08
C ASP A 241 -13.88 -14.50 -40.89
N THR A 242 -14.28 -14.29 -39.64
CA THR A 242 -15.33 -13.34 -39.26
C THR A 242 -14.77 -12.17 -38.46
N CYS A 243 -13.52 -11.77 -38.75
CA CYS A 243 -12.87 -10.63 -38.09
C CYS A 243 -13.71 -9.36 -38.28
N ASP A 244 -14.02 -8.67 -37.18
CA ASP A 244 -14.70 -7.38 -37.24
C ASP A 244 -13.77 -6.26 -37.75
N VAL A 245 -14.37 -5.10 -38.06
CA VAL A 245 -13.65 -3.94 -38.60
C VAL A 245 -12.51 -3.49 -37.67
N ASN A 246 -12.67 -3.61 -36.35
CA ASN A 246 -11.65 -3.20 -35.40
C ASN A 246 -10.44 -4.14 -35.45
N LEU A 247 -10.70 -5.45 -35.37
CA LEU A 247 -9.67 -6.49 -35.45
C LEU A 247 -8.94 -6.48 -36.80
N GLN A 248 -9.67 -6.26 -37.90
CA GLN A 248 -9.08 -6.08 -39.23
C GLN A 248 -8.15 -4.86 -39.28
N ASN A 249 -8.58 -3.71 -38.73
CA ASN A 249 -7.74 -2.52 -38.68
C ASN A 249 -6.49 -2.75 -37.81
N GLN A 250 -6.61 -3.40 -36.66
CA GLN A 250 -5.48 -3.73 -35.78
C GLN A 250 -4.49 -4.69 -36.46
N LEU A 251 -4.98 -5.71 -37.16
CA LEU A 251 -4.15 -6.62 -37.94
C LEU A 251 -3.44 -5.90 -39.10
N GLN A 252 -4.16 -5.02 -39.79
CA GLN A 252 -3.61 -4.22 -40.88
C GLN A 252 -2.54 -3.23 -40.39
N GLU A 253 -2.74 -2.60 -39.24
CA GLU A 253 -1.80 -1.65 -38.62
C GLU A 253 -0.53 -2.37 -38.12
N SER A 254 -0.69 -3.54 -37.48
CA SER A 254 0.42 -4.27 -36.88
C SER A 254 1.21 -5.14 -37.87
N LEU A 255 0.54 -5.76 -38.86
CA LEU A 255 1.12 -6.77 -39.75
C LEU A 255 1.07 -6.38 -41.23
N GLY A 256 0.51 -5.22 -41.57
CA GLY A 256 0.47 -4.66 -42.93
C GLY A 256 -0.46 -5.37 -43.92
N GLN A 257 -0.94 -6.56 -43.60
CA GLN A 257 -1.91 -7.31 -44.41
C GLN A 257 -2.80 -8.21 -43.55
N VAL A 258 -4.08 -8.24 -43.88
CA VAL A 258 -5.03 -9.21 -43.33
C VAL A 258 -5.10 -10.41 -44.29
N SER A 259 -4.36 -11.47 -43.98
CA SER A 259 -4.32 -12.72 -44.74
C SER A 259 -4.64 -13.91 -43.83
N TYR A 260 -4.89 -15.07 -44.42
CA TYR A 260 -5.06 -16.31 -43.66
C TYR A 260 -3.85 -16.59 -42.75
N ALA A 261 -2.63 -16.35 -43.25
CA ALA A 261 -1.40 -16.58 -42.50
C ALA A 261 -1.30 -15.66 -41.27
N THR A 262 -1.62 -14.37 -41.41
CA THR A 262 -1.57 -13.42 -40.28
C THR A 262 -2.64 -13.72 -39.24
N ARG A 263 -3.86 -14.07 -39.67
CA ARG A 263 -4.92 -14.55 -38.77
C ARG A 263 -4.56 -15.85 -38.07
N LYS A 264 -3.92 -16.80 -38.76
CA LYS A 264 -3.53 -18.08 -38.17
C LYS A 264 -2.44 -17.93 -37.10
N ILE A 265 -1.46 -17.07 -37.35
CA ILE A 265 -0.44 -16.72 -36.34
C ILE A 265 -1.10 -16.11 -35.11
N LEU A 266 -1.96 -15.10 -35.31
CA LEU A 266 -2.69 -14.48 -34.19
C LEU A 266 -3.54 -15.49 -33.42
N SER A 267 -4.27 -16.36 -34.11
CA SER A 267 -5.08 -17.42 -33.47
C SER A 267 -4.22 -18.32 -32.59
N ASN A 268 -3.06 -18.77 -33.07
CA ASN A 268 -2.16 -19.64 -32.30
C ASN A 268 -1.62 -18.93 -31.05
N GLU A 269 -1.23 -17.65 -31.16
CA GLU A 269 -0.78 -16.86 -30.02
C GLU A 269 -1.90 -16.62 -29.01
N LEU A 270 -3.12 -16.33 -29.48
CA LEU A 270 -4.29 -16.18 -28.61
C LEU A 270 -4.66 -17.50 -27.92
N GLU A 271 -4.53 -18.64 -28.60
CA GLU A 271 -4.71 -19.98 -28.02
C GLU A 271 -3.69 -20.25 -26.90
N LEU A 272 -2.43 -19.87 -27.10
CA LEU A 272 -1.38 -19.95 -26.07
C LEU A 272 -1.73 -19.07 -24.86
N ALA A 273 -2.02 -17.78 -25.09
CA ALA A 273 -2.42 -16.86 -24.04
C ALA A 273 -3.69 -17.34 -23.29
N GLN A 274 -4.64 -17.95 -24.01
CA GLN A 274 -5.84 -18.52 -23.41
C GLN A 274 -5.51 -19.75 -22.55
N LYS A 275 -4.56 -20.60 -22.96
CA LYS A 275 -4.09 -21.74 -22.16
C LYS A 275 -3.42 -21.28 -20.87
N GLU A 276 -2.54 -20.28 -20.95
CA GLU A 276 -1.89 -19.67 -19.78
C GLU A 276 -2.92 -19.05 -18.84
N HIS A 277 -3.87 -18.28 -19.38
CA HIS A 277 -4.96 -17.68 -18.59
C HIS A 277 -5.82 -18.74 -17.90
N LYS A 278 -6.19 -19.82 -18.60
CA LYS A 278 -6.93 -20.95 -18.01
C LYS A 278 -6.15 -21.60 -16.86
N SER A 279 -4.84 -21.79 -17.01
CA SER A 279 -3.96 -22.28 -15.94
C SER A 279 -3.97 -21.34 -14.73
N LEU A 280 -3.83 -20.03 -14.97
CA LEU A 280 -3.91 -19.01 -13.92
C LEU A 280 -5.24 -19.09 -13.15
N LEU A 281 -6.39 -19.22 -13.85
CA LEU A 281 -7.70 -19.36 -13.19
C LEU A 281 -7.78 -20.60 -12.29
N LEU A 282 -7.15 -21.72 -12.67
CA LEU A 282 -7.08 -22.92 -11.83
C LEU A 282 -6.28 -22.67 -10.55
N THR A 283 -5.20 -21.89 -10.62
CA THR A 283 -4.42 -21.54 -9.41
C THR A 283 -5.19 -20.66 -8.43
N TRP A 284 -6.20 -19.93 -8.90
CA TRP A 284 -7.05 -19.09 -8.04
C TRP A 284 -8.10 -19.90 -7.28
N GLN A 285 -8.51 -21.06 -7.80
CA GLN A 285 -9.62 -21.83 -7.23
C GLN A 285 -9.43 -22.19 -5.74
N PRO A 286 -8.28 -22.69 -5.27
CA PRO A 286 -8.08 -22.98 -3.85
C PRO A 286 -8.32 -21.75 -2.96
N ALA A 287 -7.82 -20.58 -3.36
CA ALA A 287 -8.02 -19.34 -2.60
C ALA A 287 -9.50 -18.90 -2.58
N VAL A 288 -10.26 -19.14 -3.66
CA VAL A 288 -11.71 -18.88 -3.70
C VAL A 288 -12.45 -19.85 -2.77
N GLU A 289 -12.07 -21.12 -2.76
CA GLU A 289 -12.65 -22.15 -1.88
C GLU A 289 -12.36 -21.85 -0.40
N ASP A 290 -11.14 -21.46 -0.06
CA ASP A 290 -10.76 -21.03 1.29
C ASP A 290 -11.63 -19.87 1.76
N VAL A 291 -11.84 -18.87 0.89
CA VAL A 291 -12.70 -17.73 1.19
C VAL A 291 -14.15 -18.15 1.43
N LEU A 292 -14.67 -19.09 0.65
CA LEU A 292 -16.03 -19.63 0.85
C LEU A 292 -16.11 -20.47 2.14
N ALA A 293 -15.08 -21.24 2.46
CA ALA A 293 -14.99 -22.06 3.66
C ALA A 293 -14.96 -21.22 4.94
N LEU A 294 -14.42 -19.99 4.89
CA LEU A 294 -14.52 -19.03 5.99
C LEU A 294 -15.97 -18.60 6.32
N GLY A 295 -16.94 -18.92 5.46
CA GLY A 295 -18.35 -18.58 5.66
C GLY A 295 -18.64 -17.07 5.59
N ALA A 296 -17.65 -16.27 5.20
CA ALA A 296 -17.78 -14.81 5.09
C ALA A 296 -18.61 -14.38 3.87
N ILE A 297 -18.66 -15.23 2.84
CA ILE A 297 -19.34 -14.96 1.57
C ILE A 297 -20.17 -16.19 1.18
N PRO A 298 -21.48 -16.06 0.94
CA PRO A 298 -22.26 -17.18 0.42
C PRO A 298 -21.89 -17.46 -1.03
N ARG A 299 -21.84 -18.74 -1.42
CA ARG A 299 -21.49 -19.19 -2.77
C ARG A 299 -22.30 -18.51 -3.88
N SER A 300 -23.57 -18.18 -3.61
CA SER A 300 -24.47 -17.45 -4.51
C SER A 300 -24.01 -16.04 -4.87
N THR A 301 -23.05 -15.49 -4.13
CA THR A 301 -22.48 -14.16 -4.38
C THR A 301 -21.58 -14.17 -5.61
N LEU A 302 -20.97 -15.31 -5.93
CA LEU A 302 -20.06 -15.46 -7.07
C LEU A 302 -20.85 -15.92 -8.31
N PRO A 303 -20.39 -15.54 -9.53
CA PRO A 303 -21.04 -15.97 -10.75
C PRO A 303 -21.07 -17.51 -10.87
N PRO A 304 -22.21 -18.13 -11.23
CA PRO A 304 -22.28 -19.59 -11.39
C PRO A 304 -21.36 -20.09 -12.51
N GLU A 305 -21.15 -19.25 -13.53
CA GLU A 305 -20.20 -19.47 -14.63
C GLU A 305 -18.77 -19.76 -14.15
N TRP A 306 -18.34 -19.18 -13.02
CA TRP A 306 -17.02 -19.46 -12.45
C TRP A 306 -16.87 -20.94 -12.11
N PHE A 307 -17.84 -21.49 -11.39
CA PHE A 307 -17.78 -22.86 -10.91
C PHE A 307 -17.89 -23.86 -12.06
N ALA A 308 -18.75 -23.56 -13.04
CA ALA A 308 -18.84 -24.35 -14.26
C ALA A 308 -17.52 -24.32 -15.06
N LEU A 309 -16.91 -23.14 -15.17
CA LEU A 309 -15.65 -22.96 -15.90
C LEU A 309 -14.51 -23.74 -15.24
N VAL A 310 -14.29 -23.56 -13.94
CA VAL A 310 -13.20 -24.21 -13.23
C VAL A 310 -13.35 -25.73 -13.25
N GLU A 311 -14.58 -26.24 -13.09
CA GLU A 311 -14.83 -27.68 -13.16
C GLU A 311 -14.54 -28.24 -14.56
N LEU A 312 -14.95 -27.53 -15.61
CA LEU A 312 -14.61 -27.90 -16.99
C LEU A 312 -13.09 -27.90 -17.23
N LEU A 313 -12.37 -26.90 -16.72
CA LEU A 313 -10.91 -26.82 -16.86
C LEU A 313 -10.21 -27.95 -16.11
N ARG A 314 -10.71 -28.33 -14.93
CA ARG A 314 -10.19 -29.45 -14.14
C ARG A 314 -10.38 -30.78 -14.88
N GLN A 315 -11.57 -31.03 -15.42
CA GLN A 315 -11.86 -32.25 -16.20
C GLN A 315 -10.97 -32.34 -17.44
N ASN A 316 -10.78 -31.25 -18.16
CA ASN A 316 -9.89 -31.22 -19.32
C ASN A 316 -8.41 -31.40 -18.94
N SER A 317 -7.98 -30.98 -17.74
CA SER A 317 -6.63 -31.24 -17.27
C SER A 317 -6.39 -32.72 -16.95
N LEU A 318 -7.38 -33.41 -16.38
CA LEU A 318 -7.32 -34.84 -16.05
C LEU A 318 -7.33 -35.73 -17.31
N VAL A 319 -8.07 -35.34 -18.35
CA VAL A 319 -8.11 -36.05 -19.64
C VAL A 319 -6.79 -35.89 -20.42
N ASN A 320 -6.03 -34.83 -20.16
CA ASN A 320 -4.74 -34.55 -20.79
C ASN A 320 -3.54 -35.02 -19.96
N GLU A 321 -3.72 -35.73 -18.84
CA GLU A 321 -2.63 -36.50 -18.25
C GLU A 321 -2.30 -37.64 -19.22
N PRO A 322 -1.11 -37.65 -19.84
CA PRO A 322 -0.71 -38.81 -20.59
C PRO A 322 -0.48 -39.91 -19.57
N THR A 323 -1.30 -40.96 -19.63
CA THR A 323 -0.94 -42.28 -19.08
C THR A 323 0.52 -42.49 -19.42
N GLY A 324 1.38 -42.54 -18.39
CA GLY A 324 2.82 -42.54 -18.55
C GLY A 324 3.29 -43.74 -19.36
N VAL A 325 3.36 -43.58 -20.67
CA VAL A 325 4.20 -44.39 -21.53
C VAL A 325 5.36 -43.48 -21.88
N HIS A 326 6.42 -43.68 -21.11
CA HIS A 326 7.74 -43.06 -21.24
C HIS A 326 8.28 -43.38 -22.65
N VAL A 327 7.96 -42.53 -23.63
CA VAL A 327 8.46 -42.64 -25.01
C VAL A 327 10.00 -42.68 -25.04
N ASP A 328 10.62 -42.11 -24.01
CA ASP A 328 12.07 -42.05 -23.86
C ASP A 328 12.70 -43.41 -23.45
N LEU A 329 11.91 -44.43 -23.03
CA LEU A 329 12.39 -45.82 -22.86
C LEU A 329 12.31 -46.62 -24.17
N LEU A 330 11.40 -46.26 -25.08
CA LEU A 330 11.24 -46.92 -26.37
C LEU A 330 12.36 -46.54 -27.34
N LEU A 331 12.84 -45.29 -27.30
CA LEU A 331 14.02 -44.88 -28.06
C LEU A 331 15.27 -45.62 -27.58
N GLU A 332 15.47 -45.76 -26.27
CA GLU A 332 16.63 -46.45 -25.70
C GLU A 332 16.63 -47.95 -26.07
N GLN A 333 15.45 -48.59 -26.12
CA GLN A 333 15.33 -50.00 -26.54
C GLN A 333 15.57 -50.21 -28.04
N THR A 334 15.14 -49.28 -28.91
CA THR A 334 15.43 -49.35 -30.36
C THR A 334 16.89 -49.05 -30.71
N VAL A 335 17.62 -48.32 -29.86
CA VAL A 335 19.05 -48.05 -30.07
C VAL A 335 19.91 -49.25 -29.64
N LEU A 336 19.48 -50.01 -28.64
CA LEU A 336 20.17 -51.22 -28.19
C LEU A 336 19.94 -52.45 -29.09
N GLU A 337 18.81 -52.54 -29.79
CA GLU A 337 18.54 -53.66 -30.73
C GLU A 337 19.33 -53.56 -32.05
N ASN A 338 19.99 -52.44 -32.34
CA ASN A 338 20.74 -52.23 -33.60
C ASN A 338 22.27 -52.32 -33.45
N GLN A 339 22.80 -52.84 -32.35
CA GLN A 339 24.24 -53.07 -32.17
C GLN A 339 24.58 -54.54 -31.98
N ASP A 340 24.33 -55.33 -33.02
CA ASP A 340 25.07 -56.56 -33.28
C ASP A 340 25.72 -56.44 -34.67
N SER A 341 26.95 -55.94 -34.72
CA SER A 341 27.83 -56.23 -35.86
C SER A 341 29.22 -56.51 -35.31
N ASP A 342 29.60 -57.76 -35.54
CA ASP A 342 30.76 -58.49 -35.07
C ASP A 342 32.10 -57.88 -35.50
N GLY A 343 32.90 -57.54 -34.49
CA GLY A 343 34.33 -57.40 -34.69
C GLY A 343 34.96 -58.78 -34.90
N GLU A 344 35.16 -59.17 -36.16
CA GLU A 344 36.11 -60.23 -36.51
C GLU A 344 37.28 -59.65 -37.32
N SER A 345 38.48 -59.81 -36.80
CA SER A 345 39.73 -59.46 -37.46
C SER A 345 40.35 -60.73 -38.04
N THR A 346 40.75 -60.71 -39.32
CA THR A 346 41.87 -61.53 -39.81
C THR A 346 42.49 -60.91 -41.07
N LYS A 347 43.80 -61.13 -41.22
CA LYS A 347 44.78 -60.41 -42.04
C LYS A 347 45.12 -61.13 -43.36
N GLU A 348 45.97 -60.46 -44.16
CA GLU A 348 46.90 -60.96 -45.21
C GLU A 348 46.26 -61.26 -46.58
N ASP A 349 46.81 -60.95 -47.76
CA ASP A 349 47.97 -60.16 -48.22
C ASP A 349 47.87 -60.01 -49.76
N GLU A 350 48.60 -59.03 -50.30
CA GLU A 350 49.20 -58.91 -51.66
C GLU A 350 48.35 -58.75 -52.97
N ASP A 351 48.55 -57.54 -53.53
CA ASP A 351 49.00 -57.18 -54.90
C ASP A 351 48.10 -57.40 -56.13
N VAL A 352 47.83 -56.29 -56.84
CA VAL A 352 48.14 -56.03 -58.27
C VAL A 352 47.64 -54.62 -58.64
N THR A 353 48.55 -53.81 -59.18
CA THR A 353 48.35 -52.47 -59.79
C THR A 353 48.20 -52.60 -61.33
N PRO A 354 48.20 -51.52 -62.16
CA PRO A 354 47.36 -50.30 -62.24
C PRO A 354 46.85 -50.03 -63.70
N SER A 355 46.35 -48.81 -63.99
CA SER A 355 46.07 -48.18 -65.31
C SER A 355 44.58 -48.20 -65.75
N GLY A 356 43.96 -47.14 -66.27
CA GLY A 356 44.43 -45.82 -66.67
C GLY A 356 43.32 -44.99 -67.37
N VAL A 357 43.57 -43.68 -67.45
CA VAL A 357 43.34 -42.79 -68.62
C VAL A 357 41.91 -42.28 -68.96
N ASP A 358 41.77 -40.96 -68.73
CA ASP A 358 41.25 -39.86 -69.58
C ASP A 358 39.81 -39.75 -70.13
N HIS A 359 39.42 -38.45 -70.19
CA HIS A 359 38.49 -37.75 -71.09
C HIS A 359 36.99 -37.77 -70.71
N VAL A 360 36.17 -36.71 -70.87
CA VAL A 360 36.25 -35.35 -71.43
C VAL A 360 34.89 -34.68 -71.09
N LEU A 361 34.86 -33.35 -70.88
CA LEU A 361 33.63 -32.52 -70.92
C LEU A 361 33.24 -32.23 -72.38
N PRO A 362 31.97 -31.99 -72.68
CA PRO A 362 31.70 -30.69 -73.28
C PRO A 362 30.44 -29.98 -72.75
N GLU A 363 30.51 -28.66 -72.97
CA GLU A 363 29.60 -27.56 -72.67
C GLU A 363 28.37 -27.50 -73.61
N ASP A 364 27.59 -26.44 -73.38
CA ASP A 364 26.55 -25.79 -74.20
C ASP A 364 25.12 -26.34 -74.05
N ASP A 365 24.05 -25.54 -73.99
CA ASP A 365 23.85 -24.22 -74.59
C ASP A 365 22.78 -23.38 -73.86
N ASP A 366 22.87 -22.07 -74.05
CA ASP A 366 22.06 -20.96 -73.55
C ASP A 366 20.74 -20.76 -74.33
N THR A 367 19.82 -20.03 -73.70
CA THR A 367 18.78 -19.14 -74.28
C THR A 367 17.61 -19.68 -75.11
N ALA A 368 16.40 -19.36 -74.61
CA ALA A 368 15.38 -18.60 -75.35
C ALA A 368 14.56 -17.73 -74.37
#